data_AF-E2IFT0-F1
#
_entry.id   AF-E2IFT0-F1
#
_cell.length_a   1.000
_cell.length_b   1.000
_cell.length_c   1.000
_cell.angle_alpha   90.00
_cell.angle_beta   90.00
_cell.angle_gamma   90.00
#
_symmetry.space_group_name_H-M   'P 1'
#
loop_
_entity.id
_entity.type
_entity.pdbx_description
1 polymer ?
#
loop_
_entity_poly.entity_id
_entity_poly.type
_entity_poly.pdbx_seq_one_letter_code
_entity_poly.pdbx_strand_id
1 'polypeptide(L)'
;HDQNQLLRIVAAAGLSKSDSILEIGPGLGPLTDLLIANAAKVMAIEKDARLLAFLGEKYQQTSLDLVYADALEFLQTEQRDWSDWKVVSNLPYSVASPILVELACGARAPKKIVVTL
;
A
#
# COMPACT_ATOMS: atom_id res chain seq x y z
N HIS A 1 -4.48 7.84 18.70
CA HIS A 1 -5.29 6.60 18.68
C HIS A 1 -4.84 5.68 17.54
N ASP A 2 -4.26 6.23 16.47
CA ASP A 2 -3.84 5.53 15.26
C ASP A 2 -2.62 4.61 15.37
N GLN A 3 -1.63 4.93 16.22
CA GLN A 3 -0.38 4.15 16.23
C GLN A 3 -0.59 2.68 16.64
N ASN A 4 -1.54 2.41 17.55
CA ASN A 4 -1.92 1.04 17.90
C ASN A 4 -2.62 0.31 16.74
N GLN A 5 -3.37 1.02 15.90
CA GLN A 5 -3.99 0.43 14.71
C GLN A 5 -2.92 0.10 13.66
N LEU A 6 -1.94 0.99 13.47
CA LEU A 6 -0.80 0.74 12.58
C LEU A 6 0.06 -0.44 13.04
N LEU A 7 0.27 -0.61 14.34
CA LEU A 7 0.98 -1.79 14.84
C LEU A 7 0.16 -3.07 14.64
N ARG A 8 -1.17 -3.01 14.79
CA ARG A 8 -2.06 -4.15 14.54
C ARG A 8 -2.09 -4.56 13.07
N ILE A 9 -2.16 -3.60 12.13
CA ILE A 9 -2.16 -3.91 10.69
C ILE A 9 -0.84 -4.55 10.28
N VAL A 10 0.29 -4.04 10.77
CA VAL A 10 1.62 -4.62 10.52
C VAL A 10 1.78 -6.02 11.12
N ALA A 11 1.33 -6.21 12.36
CA ALA A 11 1.34 -7.52 13.00
C ALA A 11 0.47 -8.54 12.24
N ALA A 12 -0.73 -8.14 11.82
CA ALA A 12 -1.62 -8.97 11.01
C ALA A 12 -1.04 -9.26 9.62
N ALA A 13 -0.29 -8.34 9.03
CA ALA A 13 0.38 -8.53 7.75
C ALA A 13 1.48 -9.60 7.80
N GLY A 14 2.13 -9.79 8.95
CA GLY A 14 3.22 -10.77 9.11
C GLY A 14 4.34 -10.48 8.12
N LEU A 15 4.88 -9.26 8.20
CA LEU A 15 5.90 -8.76 7.28
C LEU A 15 7.24 -9.49 7.46
N SER A 16 7.98 -9.59 6.36
CA SER A 16 9.32 -10.16 6.28
C SER A 16 10.16 -9.37 5.28
N LYS A 17 11.49 -9.46 5.45
CA LYS A 17 12.48 -8.77 4.60
C LYS A 17 12.55 -9.28 3.15
N SER A 18 11.73 -10.27 2.79
CA SER A 18 11.56 -10.75 1.41
C SER A 18 10.25 -10.29 0.77
N ASP A 19 9.36 -9.63 1.51
CA ASP A 19 8.04 -9.25 0.99
C ASP A 19 8.11 -8.03 0.07
N SER A 20 7.27 -8.07 -0.98
CA SER A 20 6.90 -6.90 -1.77
C SER A 20 5.52 -6.43 -1.32
N ILE A 21 5.42 -5.17 -0.92
CA ILE A 21 4.20 -4.60 -0.33
C ILE A 21 3.61 -3.53 -1.24
N LEU A 22 2.30 -3.62 -1.49
CA LEU A 22 1.51 -2.53 -2.06
C LEU A 22 0.76 -1.80 -0.92
N GLU A 23 0.99 -0.50 -0.83
CA GLU A 23 0.23 0.43 0.00
C GLU A 23 -0.61 1.33 -0.90
N ILE A 24 -1.87 1.56 -0.53
CA ILE A 24 -2.78 2.46 -1.24
C ILE A 24 -3.10 3.62 -0.30
N GLY A 25 -2.95 4.85 -0.77
CA GLY A 25 -3.20 6.05 0.04
C GLY A 25 -2.28 6.15 1.26
N PRO A 26 -0.95 6.25 1.08
CA PRO A 26 0.02 6.36 2.18
C PRO A 26 -0.21 7.60 3.07
N GLY A 27 -0.89 8.64 2.58
CA GLY A 27 -1.15 9.84 3.37
C GLY A 27 0.15 10.58 3.70
N LEU A 28 0.42 10.76 5.00
CA LEU A 28 1.68 11.34 5.52
C LEU A 28 2.77 10.28 5.78
N GLY A 29 2.50 9.02 5.42
CA GLY A 29 3.42 7.90 5.52
C GLY A 29 3.64 7.23 6.89
N PRO A 30 2.78 7.37 7.92
CA PRO A 30 3.04 6.69 9.20
C PRO A 30 2.97 5.15 9.08
N LEU A 31 2.17 4.61 8.15
CA LEU A 31 2.18 3.19 7.81
C LEU A 31 3.38 2.86 6.92
N THR A 32 3.63 3.66 5.90
CA THR A 32 4.81 3.57 5.01
C THR A 32 6.12 3.43 5.77
N ASP A 33 6.31 4.22 6.83
CA ASP A 33 7.48 4.15 7.73
C ASP A 33 7.70 2.72 8.27
N LEU A 34 6.62 2.07 8.72
CA LEU A 34 6.66 0.71 9.25
C LEU A 34 6.87 -0.32 8.14
N LEU A 35 6.28 -0.12 6.96
CA LEU A 35 6.41 -1.05 5.84
C LEU A 35 7.84 -1.07 5.30
N ILE A 36 8.44 0.10 5.03
CA ILE A 36 9.83 0.23 4.55
C ILE A 36 10.79 -0.39 5.56
N ALA A 37 10.54 -0.19 6.86
CA ALA A 37 11.37 -0.74 7.91
C ALA A 37 11.32 -2.28 7.99
N ASN A 38 10.35 -2.96 7.38
CA ASN A 38 10.13 -4.40 7.56
C ASN A 38 10.05 -5.23 6.26
N ALA A 39 9.87 -4.60 5.09
CA ALA A 39 9.75 -5.26 3.79
C ALA A 39 11.02 -5.15 2.94
N ALA A 40 11.08 -5.91 1.83
CA ALA A 40 12.14 -5.77 0.83
C ALA A 40 11.88 -4.55 -0.07
N LYS A 41 10.63 -4.44 -0.54
CA LYS A 41 10.16 -3.39 -1.44
C LYS A 41 8.78 -2.93 -1.00
N VAL A 42 8.55 -1.62 -1.07
CA VAL A 42 7.24 -1.01 -0.87
C VAL A 42 6.89 -0.20 -2.12
N MET A 43 5.71 -0.43 -2.67
CA MET A 43 5.09 0.42 -3.67
C MET A 43 3.91 1.13 -3.02
N ALA A 44 3.81 2.45 -3.19
CA ALA A 44 2.71 3.24 -2.66
C ALA A 44 2.01 4.04 -3.77
N ILE A 45 0.69 3.92 -3.85
CA ILE A 45 -0.14 4.67 -4.80
C ILE A 45 -0.81 5.84 -4.07
N GLU A 46 -0.56 7.06 -4.53
CA GLU A 46 -1.14 8.29 -3.99
C GLU A 46 -1.72 9.15 -5.12
N LYS A 47 -2.90 9.73 -4.89
CA LYS A 47 -3.59 10.59 -5.86
C LYS A 47 -3.49 12.07 -5.54
N ASP A 48 -3.11 12.45 -4.32
CA ASP A 48 -2.86 13.85 -3.97
C ASP A 48 -1.42 14.24 -4.31
N ALA A 49 -1.26 15.11 -5.30
CA ALA A 49 0.06 15.59 -5.75
C ALA A 49 0.88 16.26 -4.64
N ARG A 50 0.24 16.87 -3.65
CA ARG A 50 0.93 17.53 -2.52
C ARG A 50 1.53 16.49 -1.58
N LEU A 51 0.78 15.41 -1.32
CA LEU A 51 1.27 14.30 -0.53
C LEU A 51 2.35 13.53 -1.28
N LEU A 52 2.20 13.34 -2.59
CA LEU A 52 3.23 12.73 -3.41
C LEU A 52 4.57 13.49 -3.32
N ALA A 53 4.55 14.83 -3.43
CA ALA A 53 5.74 15.65 -3.28
C ALA A 53 6.36 15.51 -1.88
N PHE A 54 5.53 15.59 -0.83
CA PHE A 54 5.97 15.40 0.55
C PHE A 54 6.61 14.02 0.79
N LEU A 55 5.98 12.94 0.30
CA LEU A 55 6.47 11.57 0.44
C LEU A 55 7.77 11.38 -0.37
N GLY A 56 7.85 11.96 -1.57
CA GLY A 56 9.05 11.93 -2.41
C GLY A 56 10.25 12.57 -1.72
N GLU A 57 10.07 13.71 -1.05
CA GLU A 57 11.10 14.34 -0.24
C GLU A 57 11.43 13.51 1.01
N LYS A 58 10.42 13.04 1.74
CA LYS A 58 10.58 12.26 2.98
C LYS A 58 11.33 10.95 2.75
N TYR A 59 11.08 10.28 1.63
CA TYR A 59 11.55 8.91 1.35
C TYR A 59 12.60 8.82 0.24
N GLN A 60 13.22 9.95 -0.14
CA GLN A 60 14.17 10.04 -1.25
C GLN A 60 15.33 9.03 -1.20
N GLN A 61 15.74 8.60 0.01
CA GLN A 61 16.85 7.66 0.23
C GLN A 61 16.39 6.23 0.59
N THR A 62 15.14 5.88 0.30
CA THR A 62 14.56 4.57 0.62
C THR A 62 14.22 3.76 -0.62
N SER A 63 13.79 2.51 -0.43
CA SER A 63 13.31 1.63 -1.50
C SER A 63 11.84 1.84 -1.87
N LEU A 64 11.26 2.99 -1.50
CA LEU A 64 9.86 3.30 -1.79
C LEU A 64 9.65 3.64 -3.26
N ASP A 65 8.75 2.90 -3.90
CA ASP A 65 8.29 3.12 -5.27
C ASP A 65 6.96 3.90 -5.22
N LEU A 66 7.02 5.22 -5.45
CA LEU A 66 5.85 6.11 -5.38
C LEU A 66 5.19 6.27 -6.75
N VAL A 67 3.89 5.95 -6.81
CA VAL A 67 3.07 6.04 -8.02
C VAL A 67 2.00 7.12 -7.84
N TYR A 68 1.99 8.10 -8.75
CA TYR A 68 0.96 9.12 -8.79
C TYR A 68 -0.22 8.68 -9.67
N ALA A 69 -1.28 8.18 -9.04
CA ALA A 69 -2.46 7.69 -9.76
C ALA A 69 -3.70 7.60 -8.84
N ASP A 70 -4.89 7.57 -9.44
CA ASP A 70 -6.05 7.00 -8.75
C ASP A 70 -5.89 5.48 -8.65
N ALA A 71 -5.98 4.94 -7.44
CA ALA A 71 -5.68 3.53 -7.20
C ALA A 71 -6.65 2.57 -7.90
N LEU A 72 -7.93 2.93 -8.03
CA LEU A 72 -8.90 2.06 -8.69
C LEU A 72 -8.64 2.03 -10.20
N GLU A 73 -8.41 3.20 -10.80
CA GLU A 73 -8.06 3.31 -12.22
C GLU A 73 -6.75 2.58 -12.52
N PHE A 74 -5.73 2.75 -11.67
CA PHE A 74 -4.44 2.07 -11.80
C PHE A 74 -4.60 0.55 -11.80
N LEU A 75 -5.35 0.00 -10.84
CA LEU A 75 -5.54 -1.45 -10.73
C LEU A 75 -6.33 -2.04 -11.91
N GLN A 76 -7.25 -1.27 -12.50
CA GLN A 76 -8.04 -1.70 -13.65
C GLN A 76 -7.26 -1.63 -14.97
N THR A 77 -6.32 -0.69 -15.08
CA THR A 77 -5.57 -0.44 -16.32
C THR A 77 -4.24 -1.17 -16.38
N GLU A 78 -3.53 -1.27 -15.26
CA GLU A 78 -2.25 -1.98 -15.16
C GLU A 78 -2.48 -3.43 -14.75
N GLN A 79 -2.45 -4.34 -15.74
CA GLN A 79 -2.50 -5.78 -15.50
C GLN A 79 -1.18 -6.30 -14.94
N ARG A 80 -0.94 -5.98 -13.67
CA ARG A 80 0.22 -6.42 -12.92
C ARG A 80 -0.02 -7.76 -12.25
N ASP A 81 1.04 -8.55 -12.15
CA ASP A 81 1.04 -9.77 -11.36
C ASP A 81 1.26 -9.43 -9.88
N TRP A 82 0.20 -9.51 -9.08
CA TRP A 82 0.26 -9.31 -7.64
C TRP A 82 0.48 -10.61 -6.87
N SER A 83 0.61 -11.76 -7.54
CA SER A 83 0.66 -13.07 -6.88
C SER A 83 1.84 -13.25 -5.92
N ASP A 84 2.88 -12.43 -6.01
CA ASP A 84 4.01 -12.38 -5.08
C ASP A 84 3.98 -11.21 -4.07
N TRP A 85 2.94 -10.39 -4.13
CA TRP A 85 2.79 -9.19 -3.31
C TRP A 85 1.83 -9.41 -2.13
N LYS A 86 1.98 -8.58 -1.10
CA LYS A 86 0.97 -8.37 -0.06
C LYS A 86 0.43 -6.96 -0.18
N VAL A 87 -0.86 -6.77 0.07
CA VAL A 87 -1.47 -5.44 0.18
C VAL A 87 -1.62 -5.12 1.66
N VAL A 88 -1.04 -3.99 2.08
CA VAL A 88 -1.12 -3.50 3.46
C VAL A 88 -1.42 -2.01 3.42
N SER A 89 -2.63 -1.61 3.82
CA SER A 89 -3.08 -0.22 3.67
C SER A 89 -4.15 0.16 4.69
N ASN A 90 -4.13 1.43 5.12
CA ASN A 90 -5.23 2.05 5.83
C ASN A 90 -6.14 2.74 4.81
N LEU A 91 -7.10 1.98 4.25
CA LEU A 91 -7.89 2.44 3.11
C LEU A 91 -8.98 3.43 3.54
N PRO A 92 -9.19 4.53 2.79
CA PRO A 92 -10.34 5.39 3.01
C PRO A 92 -11.64 4.64 2.68
N TYR A 93 -12.60 4.69 3.62
CA TYR A 93 -13.92 4.03 3.50
C TYR A 93 -14.64 4.28 2.17
N SER A 94 -14.50 5.49 1.59
CA SER A 94 -15.24 5.90 0.40
C SER A 94 -14.91 5.11 -0.87
N VAL A 95 -13.72 4.51 -0.95
CA VAL A 95 -13.24 3.77 -2.14
C VAL A 95 -12.71 2.37 -1.82
N ALA A 96 -12.76 1.95 -0.55
CA ALA A 96 -12.18 0.68 -0.14
C ALA A 96 -12.83 -0.54 -0.81
N SER A 97 -14.17 -0.60 -0.85
CA SER A 97 -14.89 -1.75 -1.43
C SER A 97 -14.50 -2.06 -2.89
N PRO A 98 -14.55 -1.11 -3.85
CA PRO A 98 -14.16 -1.41 -5.22
C PRO A 98 -12.68 -1.78 -5.35
N ILE A 99 -11.79 -1.16 -4.59
CA ILE A 99 -10.35 -1.51 -4.59
C ILE A 99 -10.13 -2.95 -4.10
N LEU A 100 -10.81 -3.34 -3.02
CA LEU A 100 -10.71 -4.70 -2.49
C LEU A 100 -11.26 -5.75 -3.47
N VAL A 101 -12.35 -5.43 -4.17
CA VAL A 101 -12.93 -6.31 -5.20
C VAL A 101 -11.94 -6.48 -6.35
N GLU A 102 -11.36 -5.40 -6.86
CA GLU A 102 -10.39 -5.46 -7.95
C GLU A 102 -9.17 -6.34 -7.58
N LEU A 103 -8.61 -6.12 -6.39
CA LEU A 103 -7.47 -6.89 -5.90
C LEU A 103 -7.80 -8.37 -5.64
N ALA A 104 -8.98 -8.68 -5.08
CA ALA A 104 -9.34 -10.03 -4.69
C ALA A 104 -9.87 -10.88 -5.85
N CYS A 105 -10.57 -10.27 -6.80
CA CYS A 105 -11.15 -10.96 -7.96
C CYS A 105 -10.20 -11.01 -9.17
N GLY A 106 -9.11 -10.26 -9.14
CA GLY A 106 -8.09 -10.31 -10.18
C GLY A 106 -7.48 -11.71 -10.34
N ALA A 107 -7.24 -12.13 -11.58
CA ALA A 107 -6.69 -13.45 -11.89
C ALA A 107 -5.30 -13.71 -11.25
N ARG A 108 -4.58 -12.65 -10.89
CA ARG A 108 -3.27 -12.67 -10.24
C ARG A 108 -3.29 -11.88 -8.95
N ALA A 109 -4.21 -12.26 -8.06
CA ALA A 109 -4.47 -11.58 -6.79
C ALA A 109 -3.28 -11.65 -5.80
N PRO A 110 -3.15 -10.69 -4.87
CA PRO A 110 -2.14 -10.70 -3.81
C PRO A 110 -2.20 -11.95 -2.91
N LYS A 111 -1.03 -12.39 -2.39
CA LYS A 111 -0.95 -13.49 -1.40
C LYS A 111 -1.72 -13.21 -0.12
N LYS A 112 -1.79 -11.93 0.25
CA LYS A 112 -2.44 -11.47 1.47
C LYS A 112 -2.90 -10.04 1.30
N ILE A 113 -4.10 -9.75 1.76
CA ILE A 113 -4.65 -8.40 1.84
C ILE A 113 -4.96 -8.14 3.32
N VAL A 114 -4.31 -7.12 3.90
CA VAL A 114 -4.57 -6.68 5.26
C VAL A 114 -4.85 -5.19 5.20
N VAL A 115 -6.10 -4.82 5.44
CA VAL A 115 -6.53 -3.42 5.39
C VAL A 115 -7.27 -3.04 6.65
N THR A 116 -7.15 -1.78 7.03
CA THR A 116 -8.05 -1.14 7.98
C THR A 116 -8.95 -0.19 7.22
N LEU A 117 -10.23 -0.14 7.63
CA LEU A 117 -11.22 0.81 7.14
C LEU A 117 -11.47 1.79 8.27
#